data_AF-A0A2G6ZP09-F1
#
_entry.id   AF-A0A2G6ZP09-F1
#
_cell.length_a   1.000
_cell.length_b   1.000
_cell.length_c   1.000
_cell.angle_alpha   90.00
_cell.angle_beta   90.00
_cell.angle_gamma   90.00
#
_symmetry.space_group_name_H-M   'P 1'
#
loop_
_entity.id
_entity.type
_entity.pdbx_description
1 polymer ?
#
loop_
_entity_poly.entity_id
_entity_poly.type
_entity_poly.pdbx_seq_one_letter_code
_entity_poly.pdbx_strand_id
1 'polypeptide(L)'
;MKIHFTSLGLLMLKFFIALIGLFWRVLLIVGGLVLGSLWNAAWAFFTSPMTDDEESTSISCAYDAHTAFQNGEIGMGELQYWCEQEEDL
;
A
#
# COMPACT_ATOMS: atom_id res chain seq x y z
N MET A 1 -55.66 -9.79 -20.52
CA MET A 1 -54.93 -9.49 -19.26
C MET A 1 -53.45 -9.83 -19.40
N LYS A 2 -52.72 -9.22 -20.37
CA LYS A 2 -51.35 -9.64 -20.77
C LYS A 2 -50.28 -8.54 -20.55
N ILE A 3 -50.70 -7.32 -20.21
CA ILE A 3 -49.83 -6.13 -20.21
C ILE A 3 -49.23 -5.85 -18.82
N HIS A 4 -49.85 -6.34 -17.74
CA HIS A 4 -49.34 -6.10 -16.38
C HIS A 4 -48.09 -6.93 -16.01
N PHE A 5 -47.91 -8.10 -16.62
CA PHE A 5 -46.80 -9.01 -16.28
C PHE A 5 -45.44 -8.53 -16.83
N THR A 6 -45.45 -7.92 -18.01
CA THR A 6 -44.25 -7.34 -18.65
C THR A 6 -43.76 -6.09 -17.94
N SER A 7 -44.66 -5.27 -17.39
CA SER A 7 -44.30 -4.07 -16.61
C SER A 7 -43.60 -4.43 -15.29
N LEU A 8 -44.10 -5.45 -14.58
CA LEU A 8 -43.51 -5.90 -13.32
C LEU A 8 -42.11 -6.51 -13.53
N GLY A 9 -41.94 -7.34 -14.57
CA GLY A 9 -40.64 -7.94 -14.89
C GLY A 9 -39.57 -6.91 -15.26
N LEU A 10 -39.94 -5.86 -15.99
CA LEU A 10 -39.01 -4.78 -16.34
C LEU A 10 -38.58 -3.95 -15.11
N LEU A 11 -39.48 -3.76 -14.15
CA LEU A 11 -39.20 -3.11 -12.86
C LEU A 11 -38.21 -3.93 -12.03
N MET A 12 -38.43 -5.24 -11.92
CA MET A 12 -37.53 -6.15 -11.21
C MET A 12 -36.14 -6.20 -11.84
N LEU A 13 -36.05 -6.19 -13.18
CA LEU A 13 -34.76 -6.15 -13.89
C LEU A 13 -33.99 -4.86 -13.61
N LYS A 14 -34.66 -3.70 -13.65
CA LYS A 14 -34.03 -2.40 -13.34
C LYS A 14 -33.53 -2.35 -11.90
N PHE A 15 -34.30 -2.89 -10.97
CA PHE A 15 -33.90 -2.99 -9.57
C PHE A 15 -32.65 -3.86 -9.39
N PHE A 16 -32.60 -5.00 -10.09
CA PHE A 16 -31.45 -5.91 -10.04
C PHE A 16 -30.17 -5.27 -10.61
N ILE A 17 -30.27 -4.58 -11.74
CA ILE A 17 -29.13 -3.84 -12.32
C ILE A 17 -28.65 -2.73 -11.38
N ALA A 18 -29.57 -2.01 -10.74
CA ALA A 18 -29.22 -0.99 -9.75
C ALA A 18 -28.50 -1.58 -8.53
N LEU A 19 -28.91 -2.76 -8.06
CA LEU A 19 -28.26 -3.48 -6.96
C LEU A 19 -26.83 -3.90 -7.31
N ILE A 20 -26.60 -4.46 -8.49
CA ILE A 20 -25.26 -4.81 -8.96
C ILE A 20 -24.37 -3.56 -9.05
N GLY A 21 -24.91 -2.47 -9.60
CA GLY A 21 -24.19 -1.21 -9.70
C GLY A 21 -23.82 -0.63 -8.32
N LEU A 22 -24.71 -0.76 -7.33
CA LEU A 22 -24.44 -0.35 -5.96
C LEU A 22 -23.34 -1.21 -5.33
N PHE A 23 -23.44 -2.53 -5.47
CA PHE A 23 -22.45 -3.47 -4.95
C PHE A 23 -21.05 -3.22 -5.50
N TRP A 24 -20.95 -2.98 -6.82
CA TRP A 24 -19.68 -2.63 -7.47
C TRP A 24 -19.04 -1.37 -6.90
N ARG A 25 -19.84 -0.32 -6.65
CA ARG A 25 -19.34 0.93 -6.04
C ARG A 25 -18.83 0.71 -4.63
N VAL A 26 -19.54 -0.08 -3.83
CA VAL A 26 -19.10 -0.42 -2.47
C VAL A 26 -17.78 -1.19 -2.50
N LEU A 27 -17.65 -2.18 -3.39
CA LEU A 27 -16.40 -2.92 -3.58
C LEU A 27 -15.23 -2.00 -3.97
N LEU A 28 -15.45 -1.05 -4.88
CA LEU A 28 -14.40 -0.11 -5.29
C LEU A 28 -13.97 0.82 -4.15
N ILE A 29 -14.91 1.32 -3.35
CA ILE A 29 -14.61 2.20 -2.21
C ILE A 29 -13.82 1.43 -1.15
N VAL A 30 -14.29 0.25 -0.76
CA VAL A 30 -13.63 -0.59 0.25
C VAL A 30 -12.27 -1.06 -0.27
N GLY A 31 -12.21 -1.54 -1.51
CA GLY A 31 -10.97 -1.97 -2.16
C GLY A 31 -9.95 -0.85 -2.25
N GLY A 32 -10.36 0.35 -2.64
CA GLY A 32 -9.49 1.53 -2.69
C GLY A 32 -8.96 1.93 -1.31
N LEU A 33 -9.80 1.85 -0.28
CA LEU A 33 -9.39 2.19 1.10
C LEU A 33 -8.40 1.16 1.67
N VAL A 34 -8.60 -0.13 1.40
CA VAL A 34 -7.67 -1.19 1.77
C VAL A 34 -6.35 -1.07 1.00
N LEU A 35 -6.39 -0.86 -0.32
CA LEU A 35 -5.18 -0.67 -1.13
C LEU A 35 -4.40 0.58 -0.72
N GLY A 36 -5.08 1.70 -0.46
CA GLY A 36 -4.44 2.93 -0.02
C GLY A 36 -3.83 2.82 1.38
N SER A 37 -4.49 2.14 2.31
CA SER A 37 -3.95 1.90 3.65
C SER A 37 -2.76 0.94 3.64
N LEU A 38 -2.82 -0.14 2.83
CA LEU A 38 -1.69 -1.05 2.62
C LEU A 38 -0.51 -0.34 1.97
N TRP A 39 -0.75 0.51 0.97
CA TRP A 39 0.30 1.30 0.33
C TRP A 39 0.98 2.24 1.33
N ASN A 40 0.21 2.98 2.12
CA ASN A 40 0.76 3.86 3.15
C ASN A 40 1.51 3.08 4.24
N ALA A 41 1.01 1.92 4.66
CA ALA A 41 1.68 1.07 5.64
C ALA A 41 2.98 0.48 5.11
N ALA A 42 2.99 -0.01 3.86
CA ALA A 42 4.21 -0.46 3.20
C ALA A 42 5.22 0.69 3.10
N TRP A 43 4.76 1.88 2.74
CA TRP A 43 5.66 3.03 2.66
C TRP A 43 6.23 3.39 4.03
N ALA A 44 5.39 3.45 5.07
CA ALA A 44 5.84 3.68 6.43
C ALA A 44 6.83 2.59 6.92
N PHE A 45 6.66 1.33 6.51
CA PHE A 45 7.63 0.27 6.86
C PHE A 45 9.00 0.48 6.20
N PHE A 46 9.03 0.91 4.94
CA PHE A 46 10.29 1.16 4.24
C PHE A 46 10.97 2.50 4.62
N THR A 47 10.20 3.49 5.11
CA THR A 47 10.74 4.82 5.48
C THR A 47 10.80 5.07 6.97
N SER A 48 10.20 4.22 7.81
CA SER A 48 10.33 4.37 9.25
C SER A 48 11.78 4.03 9.64
N PRO A 49 12.54 4.98 10.20
CA PRO A 49 13.75 4.63 10.91
C PRO A 49 13.36 3.71 12.07
N MET A 50 14.08 2.61 12.23
CA MET A 50 13.88 1.72 13.37
C MET A 50 14.29 2.49 14.63
N THR A 51 13.41 2.52 15.62
CA THR A 51 13.64 3.27 16.86
C THR A 51 14.74 2.60 17.65
N ASP A 52 15.70 3.43 18.06
CA ASP A 52 16.85 3.17 18.93
C ASP A 52 16.64 2.00 19.91
N ASP A 53 17.34 0.88 19.67
CA ASP A 53 17.72 -0.07 20.71
C ASP A 53 19.16 -0.52 20.45
N GLU A 54 20.06 0.04 21.26
CA GLU A 54 21.32 -0.55 21.74
C GLU A 54 22.19 -1.35 20.76
N GLU A 55 22.81 -0.68 19.80
CA GLU A 55 24.25 -0.72 19.52
C GLU A 55 24.43 0.17 18.31
N SER A 56 25.22 1.23 18.42
CA SER A 56 25.65 1.94 17.23
C SER A 56 26.44 0.95 16.38
N THR A 57 25.79 0.26 15.44
CA THR A 57 26.47 -0.34 14.30
C THR A 57 27.29 0.80 13.73
N SER A 58 28.60 0.78 13.95
CA SER A 58 29.49 1.88 13.58
C SER A 58 29.62 1.86 12.07
N ILE A 59 28.57 2.27 11.38
CA ILE A 59 28.52 2.38 9.92
C ILE A 59 29.53 3.46 9.58
N SER A 60 30.66 3.02 9.03
CA SER A 60 31.80 3.88 8.74
C SER A 60 32.00 4.08 7.23
N CYS A 61 31.36 3.25 6.42
CA CYS A 61 31.43 3.25 4.96
C CYS A 61 30.15 2.64 4.34
N ALA A 62 29.97 2.80 3.02
CA ALA A 62 28.82 2.27 2.28
C ALA A 62 28.75 0.74 2.30
N TYR A 63 29.88 0.05 2.47
CA TYR A 63 29.90 -1.41 2.64
C TYR A 63 29.24 -1.86 3.95
N ASP A 64 29.49 -1.15 5.04
CA ASP A 64 28.86 -1.41 6.35
C ASP A 64 27.35 -1.11 6.27
N ALA A 65 26.98 -0.01 5.60
CA ALA A 65 25.59 0.34 5.35
C ALA A 65 24.87 -0.73 4.50
N HIS A 66 25.51 -1.25 3.46
CA HIS A 66 24.97 -2.33 2.64
C HIS A 66 24.73 -3.62 3.45
N THR A 67 25.65 -3.95 4.35
CA THR A 67 25.53 -5.11 5.24
C THR A 67 24.41 -4.92 6.26
N ALA A 68 24.33 -3.74 6.88
CA ALA A 68 23.26 -3.38 7.80
C ALA A 68 21.88 -3.39 7.12
N PHE A 69 21.78 -2.95 5.86
CA PHE A 69 20.55 -3.04 5.07
C PHE A 69 20.14 -4.49 4.79
N GLN A 70 21.10 -5.37 4.46
CA GLN A 70 20.82 -6.80 4.26
C GLN A 70 20.36 -7.50 5.54
N ASN A 71 20.87 -7.05 6.69
CA ASN A 71 20.42 -7.53 8.00
C ASN A 71 19.09 -6.93 8.46
N GLY A 72 18.59 -5.90 7.76
CA GLY A 72 17.36 -5.18 8.12
C GLY A 72 17.54 -4.20 9.29
N GLU A 73 18.78 -3.85 9.64
CA GLU A 73 19.13 -2.93 10.72
C GLU A 73 18.90 -1.46 10.33
N ILE A 74 19.00 -1.14 9.04
CA ILE A 74 18.78 0.22 8.51
C ILE A 74 17.83 0.23 7.33
N GLY A 75 17.18 1.37 7.11
CA GLY A 75 16.26 1.59 5.98
C GLY A 75 16.95 1.94 4.67
N MET A 76 16.23 1.82 3.55
CA MET A 76 16.76 2.13 2.20
C MET A 76 17.23 3.59 2.07
N GLY A 77 16.57 4.53 2.76
CA GLY A 77 16.97 5.93 2.75
C GLY A 77 18.33 6.18 3.43
N GLU A 78 18.65 5.39 4.45
CA GLU A 78 19.91 5.48 5.18
C GLU A 78 21.05 4.83 4.40
N LEU A 79 20.76 3.72 3.71
CA LEU A 79 21.68 3.12 2.74
C LEU A 79 22.06 4.12 1.62
N GLN A 80 21.06 4.79 1.05
CA GLN A 80 21.28 5.75 -0.04
C GLN A 80 22.18 6.90 0.41
N TYR A 81 21.98 7.45 1.61
CA TYR A 81 22.80 8.53 2.16
C TYR A 81 24.29 8.16 2.23
N TRP A 82 24.62 6.96 2.70
CA TRP A 82 26.02 6.51 2.80
C TRP A 82 26.65 6.21 1.44
N CYS A 83 25.89 5.64 0.50
CA CYS A 83 26.37 5.42 -0.87
C CYS A 83 26.68 6.74 -1.59
N GLU A 84 25.81 7.76 -1.46
CA GLU A 84 26.04 9.07 -2.05
C GLU A 84 27.25 9.78 -1.42
N GLN A 85 27.47 9.62 -0.12
CA GLN A 85 28.60 10.24 0.56
C GLN A 85 29.97 9.65 0.15
N GLU A 86 30.00 8.38 -0.25
CA GLU A 86 31.22 7.70 -0.72
C GLU A 86 31.54 7.99 -2.20
N GLU A 87 30.54 8.31 -3.03
CA GLU A 87 30.77 8.73 -4.43
C GLU A 87 31.37 10.15 -4.54
N ASP A 88 31.20 11.00 -3.53
CA ASP A 88 31.71 12.37 -3.49
C ASP A 88 33.14 12.51 -2.90
N LEU A 89 33.77 11.39 -2.48
CA LEU A 89 35.13 11.30 -1.91
C LEU A 89 36.16 10.79 -2.93
#